data_AF-A0A345E8U3-F1
#
_entry.id   AF-A0A345E8U3-F1
#
_cell.length_a   1.000
_cell.length_b   1.000
_cell.length_c   1.000
_cell.angle_alpha   90.00
_cell.angle_beta   90.00
_cell.angle_gamma   90.00
#
_symmetry.space_group_name_H-M   'P 1'
#
loop_
_entity.id
_entity.type
_entity.pdbx_description
1 polymer ?
#
loop_
_entity_poly.entity_id
_entity_poly.type
_entity_poly.pdbx_seq_one_letter_code
_entity_poly.pdbx_strand_id
1 'polypeptide(L)'
;MSANDDSRDSGIESAEYGQPRVEPWKDEDRLRRLYHEEGKSQYEIANQFDIKQPTVKYWMNKFGIDTRPSNREKDRQSIYRFVDDDGKIMLLERDDEGVNYLVYIHQVVALEDFHAKDVFKKGNDVHHLLGSPHAIDVPENLTVLSKSEHVRQHAEGTATDDPETVLQHIFDEFDPELEIDESDDNADTDTDDGGIET
;
A
#
# COMPACT_ATOMS: atom_id res chain seq x y z
N MET A 1 -7.23 64.23 72.34
CA MET A 1 -6.83 63.55 71.09
C MET A 1 -7.34 62.13 71.24
N SER A 2 -8.63 61.87 70.98
CA SER A 2 -9.19 61.49 69.66
C SER A 2 -8.41 60.35 69.02
N ALA A 3 -9.00 59.23 68.59
CA ALA A 3 -10.34 58.67 68.69
C ALA A 3 -10.22 57.21 68.24
N ASN A 4 -11.20 56.38 68.59
CA ASN A 4 -11.43 55.05 68.00
C ASN A 4 -11.46 55.09 66.47
N ASP A 5 -11.08 53.99 65.83
CA ASP A 5 -11.85 53.51 64.68
C ASP A 5 -11.93 51.98 64.70
N ASP A 6 -13.18 51.54 64.64
CA ASP A 6 -13.71 50.18 64.72
C ASP A 6 -14.18 49.87 63.29
N SER A 7 -13.60 48.86 62.65
CA SER A 7 -14.17 48.32 61.42
C SER A 7 -13.86 46.83 61.33
N ARG A 8 -14.74 46.04 61.95
CA ARG A 8 -15.20 44.77 61.36
C ARG A 8 -15.71 45.06 59.94
N ASP A 9 -15.23 44.35 58.92
CA ASP A 9 -16.12 43.62 58.01
C ASP A 9 -15.37 42.70 57.03
N SER A 10 -16.02 41.56 56.81
CA SER A 10 -15.98 40.60 55.72
C SER A 10 -14.93 40.69 54.60
N GLY A 11 -14.16 39.62 54.47
CA GLY A 11 -13.41 39.27 53.26
C GLY A 11 -13.09 37.78 53.19
N ILE A 12 -14.07 36.93 53.48
CA ILE A 12 -13.99 35.51 53.07
C ILE A 12 -14.22 35.52 51.55
N GLU A 13 -13.16 35.76 50.78
CA GLU A 13 -13.18 35.55 49.33
C GLU A 13 -13.09 34.05 49.06
N SER A 14 -14.29 33.49 48.87
CA SER A 14 -14.63 32.29 48.12
C SER A 14 -13.55 31.21 48.03
N ALA A 15 -13.57 30.29 49.00
CA ALA A 15 -13.19 28.91 48.73
C ALA A 15 -14.15 28.36 47.66
N GLU A 16 -13.72 28.41 46.40
CA GLU A 16 -14.45 27.82 45.28
C GLU A 16 -14.48 26.29 45.47
N TYR A 17 -15.68 25.77 45.69
CA TYR A 17 -15.97 24.36 45.89
C TYR A 17 -15.75 23.58 44.58
N GLY A 18 -14.89 22.55 44.64
CA GLY A 18 -15.16 21.25 44.02
C GLY A 18 -15.01 21.12 42.50
N GLN A 19 -13.85 20.62 42.07
CA GLN A 19 -13.81 19.48 41.15
C GLN A 19 -12.68 18.53 41.59
N PRO A 20 -12.86 17.19 41.56
CA PRO A 20 -11.74 16.28 41.74
C PRO A 20 -10.71 16.62 40.67
N ARG A 21 -9.47 16.91 41.09
CA ARG A 21 -8.36 17.13 40.17
C ARG A 21 -8.02 15.81 39.50
N VAL A 22 -8.80 15.44 38.50
CA VAL A 22 -8.43 14.36 37.59
C VAL A 22 -7.17 14.82 36.90
N GLU A 23 -6.10 14.05 37.08
CA GLU A 23 -4.84 14.41 36.44
C GLU A 23 -5.06 14.50 34.92
N PRO A 24 -4.50 15.50 34.23
CA PRO A 24 -4.75 15.77 32.81
C PRO A 24 -4.69 14.57 31.85
N TRP A 25 -3.86 13.58 32.15
CA TRP A 25 -3.66 12.38 31.36
C TRP A 25 -4.60 11.21 31.74
N LYS A 26 -5.54 11.44 32.67
CA LYS A 26 -6.63 10.52 33.03
C LYS A 26 -7.99 11.02 32.55
N ASP A 27 -8.00 12.09 31.78
CA ASP A 27 -9.18 12.65 31.12
C ASP A 27 -9.23 12.11 29.68
N GLU A 28 -10.25 11.32 29.38
CA GLU A 28 -10.45 10.68 28.08
C GLU A 28 -10.60 11.70 26.95
N ASP A 29 -11.50 12.68 27.11
CA ASP A 29 -11.80 13.69 26.09
C ASP A 29 -10.55 14.50 25.76
N ARG A 30 -9.76 14.81 26.79
CA ARG A 30 -8.50 15.52 26.63
C ARG A 30 -7.47 14.69 25.87
N LEU A 31 -7.29 13.40 26.21
CA LEU A 31 -6.38 12.53 25.48
C LEU A 31 -6.82 12.32 24.03
N ARG A 32 -8.12 12.17 23.79
CA ARG A 32 -8.70 11.97 22.45
C ARG A 32 -8.48 13.20 21.57
N ARG A 33 -8.76 14.40 22.06
CA ARG A 33 -8.48 15.67 21.36
C ARG A 33 -7.00 15.83 21.05
N LEU A 34 -6.12 15.66 22.04
CA LEU A 34 -4.68 15.82 21.85
C LEU A 34 -4.14 14.85 20.78
N TYR A 35 -4.64 13.62 20.76
CA TYR A 35 -4.16 12.59 19.83
C TYR A 35 -4.77 12.69 18.43
N HIS A 36 -6.09 12.82 18.32
CA HIS A 36 -6.81 12.78 17.03
C HIS A 36 -7.02 14.16 16.40
N GLU A 37 -7.37 15.17 17.19
CA GLU A 37 -7.66 16.52 16.66
C GLU A 37 -6.38 17.34 16.50
N GLU A 38 -5.50 17.33 17.51
CA GLU A 38 -4.22 18.05 17.49
C GLU A 38 -3.07 17.22 16.89
N GLY A 39 -3.30 15.93 16.59
CA GLY A 39 -2.35 15.06 15.89
C GLY A 39 -1.11 14.63 16.69
N LYS A 40 -1.02 14.97 17.99
CA LYS A 40 0.18 14.73 18.81
C LYS A 40 0.47 13.23 18.98
N SER A 41 1.75 12.89 19.02
CA SER A 41 2.21 11.56 19.41
C SER A 41 2.09 11.35 20.92
N GLN A 42 2.07 10.09 21.37
CA GLN A 42 2.05 9.77 22.80
C GLN A 42 3.28 10.31 23.54
N TYR A 43 4.42 10.48 22.86
CA TYR A 43 5.63 11.11 23.42
C TYR A 43 5.45 12.61 23.62
N GLU A 44 4.87 13.31 22.65
CA GLU A 44 4.58 14.75 22.78
C GLU A 44 3.55 15.02 23.87
N ILE A 45 2.51 14.17 23.97
CA ILE A 45 1.53 14.22 25.06
C ILE A 45 2.21 13.97 26.41
N ALA A 46 3.12 13.00 26.48
CA ALA A 46 3.85 12.68 27.70
C ALA A 46 4.77 13.84 28.12
N ASN A 47 5.50 14.43 27.19
CA ASN A 47 6.33 15.62 27.41
C ASN A 47 5.49 16.82 27.85
N GLN A 48 4.30 17.02 27.26
CA GLN A 48 3.39 18.10 27.64
C GLN A 48 2.91 18.00 29.10
N PHE A 49 2.84 16.78 29.65
CA PHE A 49 2.40 16.54 31.03
C PHE A 49 3.53 16.17 31.98
N ASP A 50 4.79 16.19 31.54
CA ASP A 50 5.97 15.75 32.31
C ASP A 50 5.81 14.34 32.90
N ILE A 51 5.29 13.42 32.07
CA ILE A 51 5.12 12.00 32.43
C ILE A 51 5.85 11.10 31.44
N LYS A 52 5.93 9.81 31.78
CA LYS A 52 6.49 8.80 30.87
C LYS A 52 5.43 8.38 29.84
N GLN A 53 5.85 8.19 28.59
CA GLN A 53 4.99 7.74 27.49
C GLN A 53 4.18 6.45 27.79
N PRO A 54 4.71 5.44 28.50
CA PRO A 54 3.92 4.26 28.89
C PRO A 54 2.68 4.58 29.74
N THR A 55 2.74 5.67 30.54
CA THR A 55 1.60 6.14 31.32
C THR A 55 0.48 6.64 30.41
N VAL A 56 0.81 7.41 29.37
CA VAL A 56 -0.16 7.87 28.36
C VAL A 56 -0.77 6.67 27.64
N LYS A 57 0.07 5.72 27.19
CA LYS A 57 -0.37 4.49 26.52
C LYS A 57 -1.37 3.70 27.38
N TYR A 58 -1.09 3.54 28.67
CA TYR A 58 -1.97 2.85 29.59
C TYR A 58 -3.37 3.48 29.64
N TRP A 59 -3.46 4.80 29.77
CA TRP A 59 -4.74 5.51 29.83
C TRP A 59 -5.48 5.52 28.50
N MET A 60 -4.79 5.70 27.37
CA MET A 60 -5.39 5.59 26.04
C MET A 60 -5.99 4.19 25.81
N ASN A 61 -5.27 3.13 26.17
CA ASN A 61 -5.78 1.76 26.08
C ASN A 61 -6.99 1.54 27.00
N LYS A 62 -6.95 2.08 28.22
CA LYS A 62 -8.04 1.96 29.19
C LYS A 62 -9.33 2.63 28.70
N PHE A 63 -9.21 3.73 27.96
CA PHE A 63 -10.33 4.45 27.37
C PHE A 63 -10.71 3.96 25.95
N GLY A 64 -9.99 2.99 25.39
CA GLY A 64 -10.23 2.53 24.03
C GLY A 64 -10.03 3.63 22.98
N ILE A 65 -9.04 4.50 23.17
CA ILE A 65 -8.67 5.49 22.16
C ILE A 65 -7.82 4.79 21.11
N ASP A 66 -8.31 4.74 19.88
CA ASP A 66 -7.62 4.10 18.76
C ASP A 66 -6.27 4.76 18.49
N THR A 67 -5.21 3.96 18.51
CA THR A 67 -3.85 4.45 18.26
C THR A 67 -3.38 4.03 16.88
N ARG A 68 -2.53 4.87 16.27
CA ARG A 68 -1.76 4.51 15.06
C ARG A 68 -1.07 3.16 15.28
N PRO A 69 -1.14 2.22 14.32
CA PRO A 69 -0.52 0.92 14.45
C PRO A 69 0.97 1.10 14.71
N SER A 70 1.49 0.32 15.66
CA SER A 70 2.92 0.28 15.92
C SER A 70 3.67 -0.19 14.67
N ASN A 71 4.96 0.16 14.54
CA ASN A 71 5.77 -0.37 13.43
C ASN A 71 5.72 -1.91 13.40
N ARG A 72 5.80 -2.54 14.57
CA ARG A 72 5.64 -4.00 14.71
C ARG A 72 4.28 -4.54 14.22
N GLU A 73 3.20 -3.77 14.28
CA GLU A 73 1.90 -4.16 13.72
C GLU A 73 1.82 -3.90 12.21
N LYS A 74 2.50 -2.86 11.71
CA LYS A 74 2.65 -2.61 10.27
C LYS A 74 3.49 -3.70 9.60
N ASP A 75 4.57 -4.12 10.23
CA ASP A 75 5.47 -5.17 9.74
C ASP A 75 4.77 -6.55 9.69
N ARG A 76 3.75 -6.77 10.54
CA ARG A 76 2.91 -7.99 10.53
C ARG A 76 1.86 -8.03 9.41
N GLN A 77 1.73 -6.97 8.61
CA GLN A 77 0.74 -6.86 7.54
C GLN A 77 1.36 -6.66 6.15
N SER A 78 2.69 -6.59 6.05
CA SER A 78 3.34 -6.12 4.83
C SER A 78 3.79 -7.27 3.95
N ILE A 79 2.85 -7.80 3.15
CA ILE A 79 3.23 -8.40 1.87
C ILE A 79 3.71 -7.25 0.98
N TYR A 80 5.00 -7.25 0.65
CA TYR A 80 5.61 -6.27 -0.23
C TYR A 80 5.50 -6.72 -1.68
N ARG A 81 5.21 -5.78 -2.58
CA ARG A 81 5.19 -5.99 -4.03
C ARG A 81 6.44 -5.40 -4.66
N PHE A 82 7.17 -6.22 -5.42
CA PHE A 82 8.35 -5.81 -6.18
C PHE A 82 8.15 -6.14 -7.66
N VAL A 83 8.79 -5.39 -8.55
CA VAL A 83 8.85 -5.65 -9.98
C VAL A 83 10.34 -5.75 -10.33
N ASP A 84 10.74 -6.83 -11.00
CA ASP A 84 12.12 -6.96 -11.49
C ASP A 84 12.32 -6.23 -12.82
N ASP A 85 13.56 -6.22 -13.31
CA ASP A 85 13.93 -5.53 -14.56
C ASP A 85 13.29 -6.18 -15.80
N ASP A 86 12.89 -7.45 -15.71
CA ASP A 86 12.22 -8.23 -16.77
C ASP A 86 10.67 -8.17 -16.63
N GLY A 87 10.15 -7.31 -15.75
CA GLY A 87 8.72 -7.08 -15.52
C GLY A 87 8.00 -8.11 -14.65
N LYS A 88 8.67 -9.14 -14.15
CA LYS A 88 8.05 -10.11 -13.23
C LYS A 88 7.75 -9.45 -11.90
N ILE A 89 6.54 -9.69 -11.43
CA ILE A 89 6.08 -9.15 -10.16
C ILE A 89 6.27 -10.24 -9.09
N MET A 90 6.84 -9.87 -7.95
CA MET A 90 6.98 -10.72 -6.77
C MET A 90 6.19 -10.16 -5.59
N LEU A 91 5.54 -11.05 -4.86
CA LEU A 91 4.98 -10.82 -3.55
C LEU A 91 5.90 -11.47 -2.52
N LEU A 92 6.39 -10.69 -1.56
CA LEU A 92 7.24 -11.21 -0.49
C LEU A 92 6.80 -10.74 0.88
N GLU A 93 6.88 -11.65 1.84
CA GLU A 93 6.83 -11.35 3.26
C GLU A 93 8.24 -11.45 3.81
N ARG A 94 8.65 -10.45 4.61
CA ARG A 94 9.95 -10.44 5.28
C ARG A 94 9.82 -9.94 6.71
N ASP A 95 10.73 -10.39 7.56
CA ASP A 95 10.93 -9.88 8.90
C ASP A 95 12.42 -9.53 9.14
N ASP A 96 12.78 -9.36 10.41
CA ASP A 96 14.15 -9.06 10.84
C ASP A 96 15.13 -10.23 10.58
N GLU A 97 14.63 -11.47 10.45
CA GLU A 97 15.42 -12.69 10.21
C GLU A 97 15.61 -12.98 8.71
N GLY A 98 14.73 -12.46 7.85
CA GLY A 98 14.90 -12.54 6.40
C GLY A 98 13.58 -12.57 5.63
N VAL A 99 13.61 -13.20 4.45
CA VAL A 99 12.40 -13.41 3.64
C VAL A 99 11.70 -14.67 4.15
N ASN A 100 10.48 -14.50 4.64
CA ASN A 100 9.63 -15.58 5.13
C ASN A 100 8.88 -16.28 3.99
N TYR A 101 8.41 -15.51 3.03
CA TYR A 101 7.65 -16.01 1.89
C TYR A 101 8.00 -15.22 0.63
N LEU A 102 8.09 -15.91 -0.51
CA LEU A 102 8.28 -15.29 -1.83
C LEU A 102 7.47 -16.08 -2.84
N VAL A 103 6.61 -15.39 -3.58
CA VAL A 103 5.84 -15.93 -4.70
C VAL A 103 5.83 -14.92 -5.85
N TYR A 104 6.01 -15.41 -7.07
CA TYR A 104 5.82 -14.60 -8.26
C TYR A 104 4.34 -14.53 -8.65
N ILE A 105 3.90 -13.40 -9.21
CA ILE A 105 2.51 -13.23 -9.66
C ILE A 105 2.15 -14.23 -10.75
N HIS A 106 3.02 -14.51 -11.72
CA HIS A 106 2.76 -15.58 -12.69
C HIS A 106 2.50 -16.96 -12.04
N GLN A 107 3.07 -17.26 -10.86
CA GLN A 107 2.74 -18.49 -10.16
C GLN A 107 1.32 -18.45 -9.58
N VAL A 108 0.86 -17.28 -9.12
CA VAL A 108 -0.51 -17.09 -8.64
C VAL A 108 -1.49 -17.18 -9.80
N VAL A 109 -1.21 -16.51 -10.92
CA VAL A 109 -2.04 -16.54 -12.14
C VAL A 109 -2.13 -17.96 -12.70
N ALA A 110 -1.02 -18.71 -12.73
CA ALA A 110 -1.02 -20.10 -13.16
C ALA A 110 -1.92 -21.02 -12.30
N LEU A 111 -2.35 -20.62 -11.09
CA LEU A 111 -3.29 -21.41 -10.30
C LEU A 111 -4.72 -21.44 -10.89
N GLU A 112 -5.01 -20.57 -11.85
CA GLU A 112 -6.28 -20.60 -12.59
C GLU A 112 -6.41 -21.91 -13.37
N ASP A 113 -5.34 -22.33 -14.05
CA ASP A 113 -5.35 -23.51 -14.93
C ASP A 113 -4.59 -24.72 -14.37
N PHE A 114 -3.63 -24.50 -13.46
CA PHE A 114 -2.73 -25.54 -12.97
C PHE A 114 -2.90 -25.80 -11.47
N HIS A 115 -2.71 -27.06 -11.07
CA HIS A 115 -2.77 -27.42 -9.66
C HIS A 115 -1.60 -26.83 -8.86
N ALA A 116 -1.88 -26.30 -7.68
CA ALA A 116 -0.89 -25.75 -6.76
C ALA A 116 0.29 -26.70 -6.46
N LYS A 117 0.05 -28.01 -6.42
CA LYS A 117 1.09 -29.03 -6.19
C LYS A 117 2.14 -29.06 -7.29
N ASP A 118 1.79 -28.65 -8.51
CA ASP A 118 2.64 -28.64 -9.69
C ASP A 118 3.29 -27.27 -9.86
N VAL A 119 2.53 -26.19 -9.67
CA VAL A 119 3.01 -24.80 -9.69
C VAL A 119 4.11 -24.55 -8.64
N PHE A 120 3.90 -24.99 -7.40
CA PHE A 120 4.84 -24.78 -6.30
C PHE A 120 5.79 -25.96 -6.07
N LYS A 121 5.83 -26.92 -6.99
CA LYS A 121 6.72 -28.07 -6.88
C LYS A 121 8.17 -27.61 -7.02
N LYS A 122 9.02 -28.01 -6.06
CA LYS A 122 10.46 -27.78 -6.17
C LYS A 122 11.00 -28.39 -7.47
N GLY A 123 11.61 -27.56 -8.31
CA GLY A 123 12.17 -27.98 -9.59
C GLY A 123 11.21 -27.90 -10.77
N ASN A 124 9.99 -27.39 -10.57
CA ASN A 124 9.16 -26.87 -11.65
C ASN A 124 9.32 -25.35 -11.72
N ASP A 125 9.14 -24.81 -12.91
CA ASP A 125 9.10 -23.39 -13.22
C ASP A 125 7.79 -23.09 -13.96
N VAL A 126 7.19 -21.94 -13.69
CA VAL A 126 6.11 -21.39 -14.52
C VAL A 126 6.76 -20.60 -15.63
N HIS A 127 6.42 -20.95 -16.87
CA HIS A 127 7.04 -20.46 -18.07
C HIS A 127 6.06 -19.58 -18.86
N HIS A 128 6.53 -18.42 -19.30
CA HIS A 128 5.81 -17.57 -20.25
C HIS A 128 6.00 -18.11 -21.67
N LEU A 129 4.90 -18.46 -22.34
CA LEU A 129 4.91 -18.99 -23.71
C LEU A 129 5.37 -17.92 -24.71
N LEU A 130 4.96 -16.68 -24.51
CA LEU A 130 5.41 -15.56 -25.33
C LEU A 130 6.84 -15.16 -24.97
N GLY A 131 7.71 -15.14 -25.98
CA GLY A 131 9.09 -14.64 -25.89
C GLY A 131 9.19 -13.10 -25.82
N SER A 132 8.49 -12.47 -24.87
CA SER A 132 8.50 -11.02 -24.67
C SER A 132 9.60 -10.58 -23.69
N PRO A 133 10.22 -9.40 -23.87
CA PRO A 133 11.14 -8.82 -22.89
C PRO A 133 10.50 -8.55 -21.52
N HIS A 134 9.20 -8.26 -21.50
CA HIS A 134 8.44 -8.03 -20.28
C HIS A 134 7.47 -9.18 -20.03
N ALA A 135 7.43 -9.67 -18.79
CA ALA A 135 6.48 -10.67 -18.36
C ALA A 135 5.02 -10.19 -18.52
N ILE A 136 4.21 -10.96 -19.23
CA ILE A 136 2.77 -10.75 -19.39
C ILE A 136 2.06 -11.90 -18.66
N ASP A 137 1.54 -11.61 -17.47
CA ASP A 137 0.98 -12.60 -16.53
C ASP A 137 -0.51 -12.82 -16.77
N VAL A 138 -0.84 -13.47 -17.88
CA VAL A 138 -2.20 -13.94 -18.21
C VAL A 138 -2.21 -15.47 -18.32
N PRO A 139 -3.27 -16.18 -17.87
CA PRO A 139 -3.29 -17.64 -17.81
C PRO A 139 -2.90 -18.31 -19.13
N GLU A 140 -3.41 -17.80 -20.25
CA GLU A 140 -3.19 -18.33 -21.60
C GLU A 140 -1.73 -18.21 -22.07
N ASN A 141 -0.94 -17.35 -21.43
CA ASN A 141 0.48 -17.16 -21.71
C ASN A 141 1.38 -17.98 -20.76
N LEU A 142 0.82 -18.82 -19.89
CA LEU A 142 1.58 -19.51 -18.85
C LEU A 142 1.47 -21.02 -18.96
N THR A 143 2.57 -21.71 -18.69
CA THR A 143 2.59 -23.16 -18.53
C THR A 143 3.51 -23.59 -17.39
N VAL A 144 3.31 -24.79 -16.85
CA VAL A 144 4.16 -25.35 -15.79
C VAL A 144 5.08 -26.41 -16.36
N LEU A 145 6.39 -26.16 -16.34
CA LEU A 145 7.41 -27.07 -16.85
C LEU A 145 8.33 -27.55 -15.75
N SER A 146 8.88 -28.76 -15.89
CA SER A 146 10.04 -29.14 -15.08
C SER A 146 11.25 -28.30 -15.50
N LYS A 147 12.14 -27.98 -14.57
CA LYS A 147 13.37 -27.21 -14.86
C LYS A 147 14.23 -27.85 -15.93
N SER A 148 14.29 -29.20 -15.94
CA SER A 148 14.99 -29.96 -16.99
C SER A 148 14.37 -29.77 -18.36
N GLU A 149 13.04 -29.68 -18.43
CA GLU A 149 12.31 -29.50 -19.68
C GLU A 149 12.40 -28.05 -20.17
N HIS A 150 12.21 -27.08 -19.28
CA HIS A 150 12.37 -25.66 -19.58
C HIS A 150 13.78 -25.36 -20.13
N VAL A 151 14.84 -25.84 -19.46
CA VAL A 151 16.22 -25.65 -19.94
C VAL A 151 16.45 -26.33 -21.29
N ARG A 152 15.86 -27.52 -21.51
CA ARG A 152 15.96 -28.22 -22.80
C ARG A 152 15.28 -27.43 -23.92
N GLN A 153 14.07 -26.93 -23.69
CA GLN A 153 13.34 -26.15 -24.68
C GLN A 153 14.06 -24.85 -25.04
N HIS A 154 14.71 -24.18 -24.08
CA HIS A 154 15.59 -23.03 -24.39
C HIS A 154 16.78 -23.42 -25.26
N ALA A 155 17.42 -24.56 -24.97
CA ALA A 155 18.54 -25.06 -25.78
C ALA A 155 18.10 -25.44 -27.21
N GLU A 156 16.85 -25.87 -27.38
CA GLU A 156 16.26 -26.26 -28.66
C GLU A 156 15.59 -25.09 -29.41
N GLY A 157 15.46 -23.92 -28.78
CA GLY A 157 14.75 -22.76 -29.34
C GLY A 157 13.23 -22.94 -29.40
N THR A 158 12.68 -23.87 -28.62
CA THR A 158 11.26 -24.25 -28.59
C THR A 158 10.57 -23.84 -27.29
N ALA A 159 11.23 -22.99 -26.49
CA ALA A 159 10.67 -22.50 -25.25
C ALA A 159 9.45 -21.61 -25.51
N THR A 160 9.47 -20.83 -26.58
CA THR A 160 8.42 -19.86 -26.86
C THR A 160 7.50 -20.33 -27.95
N ASP A 161 6.20 -20.10 -27.78
CA ASP A 161 5.22 -20.21 -28.86
C ASP A 161 5.27 -18.98 -29.78
N ASP A 162 4.68 -19.13 -30.96
CA ASP A 162 4.52 -18.05 -31.90
C ASP A 162 3.66 -16.92 -31.28
N PRO A 163 4.13 -15.65 -31.30
CA PRO A 163 3.42 -14.54 -30.67
C PRO A 163 1.98 -14.37 -31.13
N GLU A 164 1.69 -14.58 -32.41
CA GLU A 164 0.33 -14.46 -32.97
C GLU A 164 -0.59 -15.52 -32.36
N THR A 165 -0.09 -16.76 -32.24
CA THR A 165 -0.81 -17.85 -31.58
C THR A 165 -1.16 -17.50 -30.13
N VAL A 166 -0.20 -17.01 -29.35
CA VAL A 166 -0.44 -16.66 -27.94
C VAL A 166 -1.41 -15.47 -27.84
N LEU A 167 -1.24 -14.43 -28.65
CA LEU A 167 -2.11 -13.26 -28.63
C LEU A 167 -3.55 -13.58 -29.05
N GLN A 168 -3.74 -14.46 -30.03
CA GLN A 168 -5.06 -14.88 -30.46
C GLN A 168 -5.78 -15.68 -29.37
N HIS A 169 -5.05 -16.52 -28.63
CA HIS A 169 -5.58 -17.19 -27.44
C HIS A 169 -5.95 -16.24 -26.31
N ILE A 170 -5.14 -15.19 -26.05
CA ILE A 170 -5.40 -14.22 -24.97
C ILE A 170 -6.63 -13.35 -25.29
N PHE A 171 -6.71 -12.83 -26.51
CA PHE A 171 -7.66 -11.77 -26.84
C PHE A 171 -8.92 -12.28 -27.52
N ASP A 172 -9.00 -13.56 -27.91
CA ASP A 172 -10.13 -14.19 -28.63
C ASP A 172 -10.57 -13.45 -29.93
N GLU A 173 -9.86 -12.38 -30.29
CA GLU A 173 -10.25 -11.31 -31.22
C GLU A 173 -9.01 -10.69 -31.89
N PHE A 174 -7.83 -11.34 -31.84
CA PHE A 174 -6.72 -10.87 -32.67
C PHE A 174 -7.08 -11.12 -34.13
N ASP A 175 -7.74 -10.12 -34.72
CA ASP A 175 -8.02 -9.98 -36.14
C ASP A 175 -6.80 -9.28 -36.75
N PRO A 176 -5.94 -10.02 -37.47
CA PRO A 176 -4.77 -9.43 -38.11
C PRO A 176 -5.14 -8.38 -39.17
N GLU A 177 -6.42 -8.24 -39.55
CA GLU A 177 -6.94 -7.24 -40.48
C GLU A 177 -7.45 -5.94 -39.81
N LEU A 178 -7.36 -5.78 -38.49
CA LEU A 178 -7.59 -4.48 -37.86
C LEU A 178 -6.44 -3.51 -38.23
N GLU A 179 -6.59 -2.87 -39.39
CA GLU A 179 -5.77 -1.76 -39.85
C GLU A 179 -5.69 -0.72 -38.72
N ILE A 180 -4.48 -0.51 -38.20
CA ILE A 180 -4.18 0.68 -37.40
C ILE A 180 -4.40 1.85 -38.37
N ASP A 181 -5.51 2.55 -38.19
CA ASP A 181 -5.82 3.74 -38.96
C ASP A 181 -4.77 4.81 -38.62
N GLU A 182 -3.72 4.91 -39.43
CA GLU A 182 -2.69 5.96 -39.35
C GLU A 182 -3.23 7.35 -39.76
N SER A 183 -4.54 7.62 -39.60
CA SER A 183 -5.15 8.88 -40.03
C SER A 183 -5.18 10.01 -38.99
N ASP A 184 -4.40 9.90 -37.90
CA ASP A 184 -4.23 11.02 -36.93
C ASP A 184 -2.87 11.72 -37.04
N ASP A 185 -2.21 11.63 -38.20
CA ASP A 185 -1.09 12.49 -38.58
C ASP A 185 -1.38 13.19 -39.93
N ASN A 186 -2.32 14.14 -39.92
CA ASN A 186 -2.16 15.30 -40.79
C ASN A 186 -2.63 16.57 -40.09
N ALA A 187 -1.62 17.26 -39.57
CA ALA A 187 -1.61 18.68 -39.29
C ALA A 187 -2.50 19.46 -40.26
N ASP A 188 -3.53 20.09 -39.69
CA ASP A 188 -4.26 21.17 -40.32
C ASP A 188 -3.31 22.35 -40.52
N THR A 189 -2.59 22.33 -41.65
CA THR A 189 -1.95 23.50 -42.23
C THR A 189 -2.64 23.82 -43.54
N ASP A 190 -3.88 24.31 -43.48
CA ASP A 190 -4.44 25.01 -44.64
C ASP A 190 -4.18 26.52 -44.54
N THR A 191 -3.23 26.91 -45.38
CA THR A 191 -2.87 28.28 -45.71
C THR A 191 -3.64 28.63 -46.98
N ASP A 192 -4.35 29.75 -46.94
CA ASP A 192 -4.66 30.63 -48.09
C ASP A 192 -5.65 30.13 -49.16
N ASP A 193 -6.73 30.89 -49.40
CA ASP A 193 -6.86 31.71 -50.62
C ASP A 193 -8.21 32.46 -50.66
N GLY A 194 -8.15 33.73 -51.07
CA GLY A 194 -9.03 34.18 -52.14
C GLY A 194 -10.32 34.95 -51.80
N GLY A 195 -10.23 36.27 -51.93
CA GLY A 195 -11.18 37.03 -52.77
C GLY A 195 -12.45 37.58 -52.11
N ILE A 196 -12.43 38.87 -51.76
CA ILE A 196 -13.65 39.68 -51.65
C ILE A 196 -13.71 40.60 -52.88
N GLU A 197 -14.62 40.29 -53.80
CA GLU A 197 -15.21 41.26 -54.72
C GLU A 197 -16.24 42.11 -53.95
N THR A 198 -16.05 43.43 -53.91
CA THR A 198 -16.90 44.48 -54.51
C THR A 198 -16.30 45.85 -54.25
#